data_AF-A0A926F3M4-F1
#
_entry.id   AF-A0A926F3M4-F1
#
_cell.length_a   1.000
_cell.length_b   1.000
_cell.length_c   1.000
_cell.angle_alpha   90.00
_cell.angle_beta   90.00
_cell.angle_gamma   90.00
#
_symmetry.space_group_name_H-M   'P 1'
#
loop_
_entity.id
_entity.type
_entity.pdbx_description
1 polymer ?
#
loop_
_entity_poly.entity_id
_entity_poly.type
_entity_poly.pdbx_seq_one_letter_code
_entity_poly.pdbx_strand_id
1 'polypeptide(L)'
;MKKISILMILLLFLVTGCTKDNTKNFFLESYQLEFEDGKLFGTLTIPKGDKPAPIAILVPRAGAIDRDGNHISKKENSDSLKMVAEALANSGIASIRYDKRGIGSSSSLVTHESDLIFEDYIDDVVLWTEKIKSDERFDKYYIIGHGEGALVGAAAANKVDIDGFISIAGPGEAIDNKLIRLLKREDPEVLSNSIPIIQELKKGNMVSNPPVGLEYLFRQRAQPYLISLFQYEPKSIVKNIDAPILILQGDNDLQTTLEDASMLHGAVESRLVIIEGMNHVLKDASRDIDYNMETYNNPSLPLNEELKDEIIRFIR
;
A
#
# COMPACT_ATOMS: atom_id res chain seq x y z
N MET A 1 10.80 53.58 -42.32
CA MET A 1 10.36 53.44 -40.92
C MET A 1 8.84 53.21 -40.97
N LYS A 2 8.21 52.11 -40.56
CA LYS A 2 8.54 50.91 -39.78
C LYS A 2 7.81 49.72 -40.48
N LYS A 3 8.48 48.58 -40.65
CA LYS A 3 7.83 47.31 -41.03
C LYS A 3 7.20 46.72 -39.77
N ILE A 4 5.90 46.45 -39.78
CA ILE A 4 5.21 45.69 -38.74
C ILE A 4 5.17 44.25 -39.23
N SER A 5 6.06 43.41 -38.69
CA SER A 5 6.01 41.96 -38.87
C SER A 5 4.96 41.40 -37.93
N ILE A 6 3.89 40.82 -38.49
CA ILE A 6 2.92 40.00 -37.76
C ILE A 6 3.57 38.62 -37.57
N LEU A 7 4.12 38.38 -36.39
CA LEU A 7 4.63 37.06 -36.00
C LEU A 7 3.48 36.26 -35.38
N MET A 8 2.87 35.39 -36.19
CA MET A 8 1.86 34.43 -35.77
C MET A 8 2.57 33.30 -35.01
N ILE A 9 2.62 33.39 -33.67
CA ILE A 9 3.13 32.31 -32.83
C ILE A 9 2.03 31.26 -32.73
N LEU A 10 2.23 30.17 -33.48
CA LEU A 10 1.43 28.96 -33.46
C LEU A 10 1.60 28.31 -32.08
N LEU A 11 0.55 28.31 -31.27
CA LEU A 11 0.51 27.61 -29.99
C LEU A 11 0.45 26.10 -30.29
N LEU A 12 1.60 25.43 -30.24
CA LEU A 12 1.70 23.99 -30.40
C LEU A 12 1.17 23.35 -29.10
N PHE A 13 -0.12 23.01 -29.07
CA PHE A 13 -0.64 22.12 -28.04
C PHE A 13 0.05 20.76 -28.22
N LEU A 14 1.00 20.45 -27.34
CA LEU A 14 1.47 19.09 -27.11
C LEU A 14 0.29 18.30 -26.53
N VAL A 15 -0.50 17.70 -27.41
CA VAL A 15 -1.38 16.60 -27.05
C VAL A 15 -0.46 15.46 -26.63
N THR A 16 -0.29 15.26 -25.33
CA THR A 16 0.32 14.05 -24.79
C THR A 16 -0.50 12.88 -25.30
N GLY A 17 0.12 12.10 -26.19
CA GLY A 17 -0.53 10.98 -26.84
C GLY A 17 -0.99 9.97 -25.80
N CYS A 18 -2.30 9.77 -25.70
CA CYS A 18 -2.86 8.51 -25.24
C CYS A 18 -2.39 7.44 -26.24
N THR A 19 -1.39 6.64 -25.88
CA THR A 19 -1.15 5.38 -26.58
C THR A 19 -2.34 4.46 -26.28
N LYS A 20 -3.33 4.45 -27.18
CA LYS A 20 -4.41 3.47 -27.16
C LYS A 20 -3.82 2.12 -27.54
N ASP A 21 -3.32 1.40 -26.54
CA ASP A 21 -3.08 -0.03 -26.67
C ASP A 21 -4.45 -0.73 -26.77
N ASN A 22 -4.88 -1.00 -27.99
CA ASN A 22 -6.19 -1.60 -28.29
C ASN A 22 -6.36 -3.03 -27.74
N THR A 23 -5.33 -3.61 -27.11
CA THR A 23 -5.39 -4.94 -26.49
C THR A 23 -5.91 -4.91 -25.05
N LYS A 24 -5.83 -3.77 -24.35
CA LYS A 24 -6.24 -3.66 -22.94
C LYS A 24 -7.73 -3.32 -22.82
N ASN A 25 -8.43 -4.00 -21.90
CA ASN A 25 -9.86 -3.81 -21.64
C ASN A 25 -10.15 -2.67 -20.64
N PHE A 26 -9.21 -1.76 -20.44
CA PHE A 26 -9.29 -0.67 -19.48
C PHE A 26 -8.51 0.57 -19.97
N PHE A 27 -8.72 1.70 -19.30
CA PHE A 27 -7.96 2.93 -19.51
C PHE A 27 -7.18 3.30 -18.25
N LEU A 28 -6.05 3.98 -18.44
CA LEU A 28 -5.26 4.58 -17.37
C LEU A 28 -5.48 6.09 -17.38
N GLU A 29 -5.75 6.66 -16.21
CA GLU A 29 -5.94 8.10 -16.02
C GLU A 29 -5.10 8.58 -14.85
N SER A 30 -4.34 9.66 -15.06
CA SER A 30 -3.65 10.33 -13.96
C SER A 30 -4.67 10.99 -13.04
N TYR A 31 -4.53 10.76 -11.74
CA TYR A 31 -5.44 11.29 -10.73
C TYR A 31 -4.61 11.94 -9.61
N GLN A 32 -5.15 12.94 -8.92
CA GLN A 32 -4.38 13.66 -7.90
C GLN A 32 -5.23 14.22 -6.77
N LEU A 33 -4.73 14.24 -5.54
CA LEU A 33 -5.26 15.07 -4.45
C LEU A 33 -4.42 16.34 -4.36
N GLU A 34 -5.07 17.48 -4.20
CA GLU A 34 -4.42 18.79 -4.07
C GLU A 34 -4.23 19.12 -2.58
N PHE A 35 -3.04 19.59 -2.23
CA PHE A 35 -2.69 20.13 -0.92
C PHE A 35 -2.06 21.51 -1.12
N GLU A 36 -1.96 22.31 -0.05
CA GLU A 36 -1.31 23.63 -0.11
C GLU A 36 0.15 23.52 -0.55
N ASP A 37 0.87 22.51 -0.05
CA ASP A 37 2.31 22.31 -0.26
C ASP A 37 2.65 21.31 -1.39
N GLY A 38 1.66 20.82 -2.13
CA GLY A 38 1.91 19.86 -3.21
C GLY A 38 0.72 19.00 -3.58
N LYS A 39 1.00 17.80 -4.12
CA LYS A 39 -0.02 16.87 -4.60
C LYS A 39 0.29 15.43 -4.25
N LEU A 40 -0.75 14.66 -3.93
CA LEU A 40 -0.67 13.21 -4.02
C LEU A 40 -1.01 12.78 -5.43
N PHE A 41 -0.18 11.93 -6.01
CA PHE A 41 -0.37 11.47 -7.37
C PHE A 41 -0.79 10.01 -7.36
N GLY A 42 -1.82 9.72 -8.12
CA GLY A 42 -2.33 8.38 -8.35
C GLY A 42 -2.61 8.10 -9.82
N THR A 43 -2.95 6.85 -10.07
CA THR A 43 -3.28 6.31 -11.38
C THR A 43 -4.57 5.52 -11.24
N LEU A 44 -5.65 6.03 -11.83
CA LEU A 44 -6.89 5.29 -11.97
C LEU A 44 -6.72 4.25 -13.09
N THR A 45 -7.13 3.02 -12.81
CA THR A 45 -7.25 1.94 -13.80
C THR A 45 -8.73 1.60 -13.92
N ILE A 46 -9.34 2.01 -15.04
CA ILE A 46 -10.80 2.05 -15.21
C ILE A 46 -11.21 1.01 -16.26
N PRO A 47 -12.07 0.03 -15.95
CA PRO A 47 -12.57 -0.93 -16.93
C PRO A 47 -13.33 -0.21 -18.06
N LYS A 48 -13.29 -0.78 -19.27
CA LYS A 48 -14.17 -0.33 -20.35
C LYS A 48 -15.62 -0.70 -20.01
N GLY A 49 -16.51 0.28 -20.07
CA GLY A 49 -17.95 0.08 -19.89
C GLY A 49 -18.67 1.41 -19.72
N ASP A 50 -20.00 1.37 -19.87
CA ASP A 50 -20.87 2.55 -19.77
C ASP A 50 -21.60 2.63 -18.42
N LYS A 51 -21.37 1.68 -17.51
CA LYS A 51 -21.99 1.63 -16.18
C LYS A 51 -20.96 2.00 -15.12
N PRO A 52 -21.40 2.62 -14.00
CA PRO A 52 -20.58 2.74 -12.82
C PRO A 52 -19.99 1.39 -12.41
N ALA A 53 -18.73 1.40 -11.98
CA ALA A 53 -18.01 0.19 -11.58
C ALA A 53 -17.65 0.24 -10.09
N PRO A 54 -17.58 -0.92 -9.39
CA PRO A 54 -16.94 -0.96 -8.09
C PRO A 54 -15.47 -0.53 -8.22
N ILE A 55 -14.93 0.15 -7.21
CA ILE A 55 -13.54 0.63 -7.20
C ILE A 55 -12.79 0.22 -5.94
N ALA A 56 -11.54 -0.22 -6.12
CA ALA A 56 -10.62 -0.55 -5.05
C ALA A 56 -9.51 0.51 -4.87
N ILE A 57 -9.36 1.01 -3.65
CA ILE A 57 -8.21 1.84 -3.23
C ILE A 57 -7.08 0.90 -2.80
N LEU A 58 -6.00 0.82 -3.59
CA LEU A 58 -4.85 -0.03 -3.29
C LEU A 58 -3.85 0.73 -2.41
N VAL A 59 -3.66 0.26 -1.17
CA VAL A 59 -2.78 0.87 -0.16
C VAL A 59 -1.46 0.10 -0.09
N PRO A 60 -0.32 0.72 -0.49
CA PRO A 60 0.97 0.03 -0.56
C PRO A 60 1.56 -0.38 0.80
N ARG A 61 2.47 -1.35 0.77
CA ARG A 61 3.23 -1.83 1.94
C ARG A 61 4.23 -0.78 2.48
N ALA A 62 4.87 -1.12 3.60
CA ALA A 62 5.86 -0.29 4.28
C ALA A 62 7.07 0.04 3.38
N GLY A 63 7.73 1.16 3.69
CA GLY A 63 8.93 1.61 2.99
C GLY A 63 8.65 2.47 1.76
N ALA A 64 9.71 2.72 0.98
CA ALA A 64 9.67 3.60 -0.20
C ALA A 64 9.14 2.86 -1.43
N ILE A 65 7.89 2.41 -1.32
CA ILE A 65 7.16 1.66 -2.35
C ILE A 65 6.29 2.62 -3.15
N ASP A 66 6.48 2.65 -4.46
CA ASP A 66 5.66 3.42 -5.38
C ASP A 66 4.27 2.79 -5.59
N ARG A 67 3.42 3.50 -6.33
CA ARG A 67 2.05 3.05 -6.63
C ARG A 67 1.96 1.70 -7.36
N ASP A 68 3.01 1.28 -8.06
CA ASP A 68 3.00 0.03 -8.82
C ASP A 68 3.50 -1.17 -7.98
N GLY A 69 3.94 -0.92 -6.74
CA GLY A 69 4.41 -1.95 -5.81
C GLY A 69 5.93 -2.16 -5.87
N ASN A 70 6.68 -1.18 -6.39
CA ASN A 70 8.12 -1.26 -6.57
C ASN A 70 8.87 -0.40 -5.55
N HIS A 71 10.02 -0.88 -5.09
CA HIS A 71 10.86 -0.12 -4.17
C HIS A 71 11.75 0.86 -4.94
N ILE A 72 11.67 2.16 -4.63
CA ILE A 72 12.34 3.21 -5.43
C ILE A 72 13.87 3.12 -5.38
N SER A 73 14.45 2.75 -4.23
CA SER A 73 15.90 2.72 -4.01
C SER A 73 16.53 1.33 -3.91
N LYS A 74 15.72 0.26 -3.92
CA LYS A 74 16.20 -1.13 -3.83
C LYS A 74 15.85 -1.86 -5.13
N LYS A 75 16.58 -2.94 -5.43
CA LYS A 75 16.24 -3.83 -6.55
C LYS A 75 15.06 -4.73 -6.16
N GLU A 76 13.89 -4.13 -5.97
CA GLU A 76 12.62 -4.83 -5.73
C GLU A 76 11.56 -4.26 -6.68
N ASN A 77 11.57 -4.70 -7.93
CA ASN A 77 10.61 -4.31 -8.96
C ASN A 77 9.70 -5.49 -9.31
N SER A 78 8.57 -5.60 -8.60
CA SER A 78 7.63 -6.71 -8.75
C SER A 78 6.44 -6.39 -9.66
N ASP A 79 6.10 -5.10 -9.82
CA ASP A 79 4.85 -4.61 -10.44
C ASP A 79 3.58 -5.18 -9.80
N SER A 80 3.66 -5.69 -8.57
CA SER A 80 2.56 -6.44 -7.93
C SER A 80 1.25 -5.66 -7.84
N LEU A 81 1.27 -4.41 -7.36
CA LEU A 81 0.04 -3.61 -7.23
C LEU A 81 -0.49 -3.18 -8.60
N LYS A 82 0.41 -2.91 -9.55
CA LYS A 82 0.03 -2.64 -10.94
C LYS A 82 -0.71 -3.82 -11.55
N MET A 83 -0.19 -5.04 -11.39
CA MET A 83 -0.84 -6.25 -11.87
C MET A 83 -2.20 -6.48 -11.20
N VAL A 84 -2.33 -6.18 -9.89
CA VAL A 84 -3.61 -6.32 -9.17
C VAL A 84 -4.65 -5.40 -9.82
N ALA A 85 -4.28 -4.14 -10.05
CA ALA A 85 -5.18 -3.18 -10.68
C ALA A 85 -5.55 -3.54 -12.13
N GLU A 86 -4.61 -4.05 -12.93
CA GLU A 86 -4.91 -4.51 -14.29
C GLU A 86 -5.83 -5.74 -14.27
N ALA A 87 -5.64 -6.67 -13.32
CA ALA A 87 -6.50 -7.84 -13.16
C ALA A 87 -7.93 -7.48 -12.70
N LEU A 88 -8.06 -6.53 -11.78
CA LEU A 88 -9.34 -5.95 -11.37
C LEU A 88 -10.06 -5.30 -12.56
N ALA A 89 -9.35 -4.47 -13.32
CA ALA A 89 -9.95 -3.75 -14.45
C ALA A 89 -10.36 -4.69 -15.58
N ASN A 90 -9.59 -5.74 -15.85
CA ASN A 90 -9.99 -6.81 -16.78
C ASN A 90 -11.23 -7.59 -16.30
N SER A 91 -11.58 -7.47 -15.02
CA SER A 91 -12.75 -8.07 -14.38
C SER A 91 -13.86 -7.05 -14.10
N GLY A 92 -13.82 -5.86 -14.70
CA GLY A 92 -14.87 -4.86 -14.55
C GLY A 92 -14.85 -4.11 -13.22
N ILE A 93 -13.73 -4.15 -12.49
CA ILE A 93 -13.53 -3.47 -11.20
C ILE A 93 -12.48 -2.38 -11.41
N ALA A 94 -12.80 -1.13 -11.11
CA ALA A 94 -11.84 -0.03 -11.15
C ALA A 94 -10.86 -0.10 -9.97
N SER A 95 -9.74 0.60 -10.07
CA SER A 95 -8.86 0.81 -8.93
C SER A 95 -8.11 2.13 -9.00
N ILE A 96 -7.75 2.66 -7.83
CA ILE A 96 -6.73 3.70 -7.70
C ILE A 96 -5.48 3.09 -7.08
N ARG A 97 -4.33 3.41 -7.66
CA ARG A 97 -3.02 3.24 -7.01
C ARG A 97 -2.40 4.61 -6.84
N TYR A 98 -1.67 4.85 -5.77
CA TYR A 98 -1.06 6.16 -5.51
C TYR A 98 0.33 6.03 -4.88
N ASP A 99 1.17 7.03 -5.16
CA ASP A 99 2.43 7.16 -4.43
C ASP A 99 2.10 7.76 -3.06
N LYS A 100 2.54 7.10 -1.98
CA LYS A 100 2.37 7.62 -0.63
C LYS A 100 3.04 9.01 -0.51
N ARG A 101 2.54 9.89 0.37
CA ARG A 101 3.23 11.15 0.63
C ARG A 101 4.70 10.90 1.01
N GLY A 102 5.59 11.73 0.46
CA GLY A 102 7.04 11.57 0.62
C GLY A 102 7.68 10.53 -0.31
N ILE A 103 6.90 9.82 -1.12
CA ILE A 103 7.37 8.74 -2.01
C ILE A 103 7.06 9.07 -3.47
N GLY A 104 7.94 8.65 -4.39
CA GLY A 104 7.69 8.72 -5.84
C GLY A 104 7.38 10.12 -6.34
N SER A 105 6.31 10.26 -7.12
CA SER A 105 5.85 11.56 -7.62
C SER A 105 5.29 12.45 -6.51
N SER A 106 4.96 11.87 -5.35
CA SER A 106 4.41 12.55 -4.17
C SER A 106 5.47 12.91 -3.14
N SER A 107 6.75 12.89 -3.53
CA SER A 107 7.88 13.18 -2.64
C SER A 107 7.86 14.60 -2.08
N SER A 108 7.30 15.58 -2.80
CA SER A 108 7.32 16.98 -2.39
C SER A 108 6.48 17.28 -1.15
N LEU A 109 5.56 16.40 -0.77
CA LEU A 109 4.67 16.58 0.39
C LEU A 109 5.35 16.33 1.74
N VAL A 110 6.57 15.79 1.74
CA VAL A 110 7.32 15.54 2.97
C VAL A 110 8.72 16.14 2.78
N THR A 111 9.01 17.22 3.52
CA THR A 111 10.31 17.89 3.43
C THR A 111 11.36 17.13 4.24
N HIS A 112 11.04 16.77 5.49
CA HIS A 112 11.89 15.94 6.33
C HIS A 112 11.14 14.67 6.72
N GLU A 113 11.85 13.54 6.73
CA GLU A 113 11.27 12.26 7.15
C GLU A 113 10.71 12.31 8.58
N SER A 114 11.27 13.16 9.44
CA SER A 114 10.79 13.40 10.81
C SER A 114 9.42 14.09 10.88
N ASP A 115 8.95 14.66 9.77
CA ASP A 115 7.65 15.34 9.70
C ASP A 115 6.52 14.32 9.48
N LEU A 116 6.85 13.06 9.15
CA LEU A 116 5.89 12.02 8.82
C LEU A 116 5.48 11.21 10.06
N ILE A 117 4.17 11.04 10.24
CA ILE A 117 3.58 10.13 11.23
C ILE A 117 2.64 9.11 10.55
N PHE A 118 2.28 8.04 11.27
CA PHE A 118 1.44 6.98 10.73
C PHE A 118 0.04 7.47 10.31
N GLU A 119 -0.52 8.41 11.07
CA GLU A 119 -1.82 9.04 10.81
C GLU A 119 -1.89 9.71 9.45
N ASP A 120 -0.78 10.27 8.96
CA ASP A 120 -0.75 10.94 7.66
C ASP A 120 -1.15 9.98 6.53
N TYR A 121 -0.71 8.72 6.60
CA TYR A 121 -1.06 7.71 5.60
C TYR A 121 -2.51 7.23 5.76
N ILE A 122 -3.05 7.22 6.98
CA ILE A 122 -4.47 6.91 7.21
C ILE A 122 -5.33 8.00 6.57
N ASP A 123 -4.99 9.26 6.83
CA ASP A 123 -5.74 10.40 6.35
C ASP A 123 -5.64 10.53 4.81
N ASP A 124 -4.53 10.13 4.20
CA ASP A 124 -4.42 10.01 2.74
C ASP A 124 -5.42 9.02 2.14
N VAL A 125 -5.59 7.84 2.76
CA VAL A 125 -6.55 6.84 2.30
C VAL A 125 -7.99 7.34 2.44
N VAL A 126 -8.29 8.04 3.55
CA VAL A 126 -9.57 8.71 3.76
C VAL A 126 -9.85 9.73 2.65
N LEU A 127 -8.89 10.62 2.36
CA LEU A 127 -9.03 11.64 1.31
C LEU A 127 -9.18 11.03 -0.09
N TRP A 128 -8.44 9.96 -0.40
CA TRP A 128 -8.62 9.23 -1.66
C TRP A 128 -10.02 8.64 -1.77
N THR A 129 -10.50 8.01 -0.70
CA THR A 129 -11.83 7.37 -0.67
C THR A 129 -12.94 8.41 -0.86
N GLU A 130 -12.89 9.52 -0.12
CA GLU A 130 -13.88 10.60 -0.25
C GLU A 130 -13.84 11.28 -1.63
N LYS A 131 -12.65 11.49 -2.19
CA LYS A 131 -12.53 12.00 -3.57
C LYS A 131 -13.16 11.04 -4.57
N ILE A 132 -12.94 9.74 -4.42
CA ILE A 132 -13.49 8.71 -5.31
C ILE A 132 -15.01 8.61 -5.18
N LYS A 133 -15.58 8.74 -3.98
CA LYS A 133 -17.04 8.80 -3.77
C LYS A 133 -17.73 9.96 -4.50
N SER A 134 -17.00 11.03 -4.79
CA SER A 134 -17.52 12.16 -5.57
C SER A 134 -17.51 11.93 -7.09
N ASP A 135 -16.94 10.82 -7.56
CA ASP A 135 -16.83 10.47 -8.97
C ASP A 135 -17.93 9.48 -9.38
N GLU A 136 -18.93 9.96 -10.12
CA GLU A 136 -20.13 9.19 -10.52
C GLU A 136 -19.82 7.96 -11.40
N ARG A 137 -18.57 7.78 -11.83
CA ARG A 137 -18.11 6.57 -12.53
C ARG A 137 -18.03 5.35 -11.62
N PHE A 138 -18.16 5.51 -10.30
CA PHE A 138 -18.05 4.43 -9.33
C PHE A 138 -19.25 4.35 -8.38
N ASP A 139 -19.64 3.15 -7.98
CA ASP A 139 -20.85 2.90 -7.17
C ASP A 139 -20.64 2.06 -5.91
N LYS A 140 -19.47 1.41 -5.77
CA LYS A 140 -19.05 0.70 -4.57
C LYS A 140 -17.57 0.92 -4.29
N TYR A 141 -17.20 1.00 -3.02
CA TYR A 141 -15.88 1.45 -2.57
C TYR A 141 -15.23 0.41 -1.69
N TYR A 142 -14.07 -0.09 -2.10
CA TYR A 142 -13.31 -1.10 -1.38
C TYR A 142 -11.92 -0.55 -1.03
N ILE A 143 -11.41 -0.89 0.15
CA ILE A 143 -10.02 -0.63 0.51
C ILE A 143 -9.27 -1.96 0.51
N ILE A 144 -8.19 -2.04 -0.27
CA ILE A 144 -7.28 -3.19 -0.31
C ILE A 144 -5.93 -2.74 0.22
N GLY A 145 -5.56 -3.21 1.40
CA GLY A 145 -4.29 -2.88 2.00
C GLY A 145 -3.30 -4.05 1.93
N HIS A 146 -2.05 -3.75 1.58
CA HIS A 146 -0.97 -4.73 1.48
C HIS A 146 0.10 -4.48 2.54
N GLY A 147 0.46 -5.48 3.34
CA GLY A 147 1.49 -5.35 4.37
C GLY A 147 1.09 -4.32 5.43
N GLU A 148 1.96 -3.34 5.72
CA GLU A 148 1.60 -2.18 6.57
C GLU A 148 0.40 -1.39 6.00
N GLY A 149 0.22 -1.38 4.68
CA GLY A 149 -0.94 -0.80 4.03
C GLY A 149 -2.26 -1.45 4.45
N ALA A 150 -2.24 -2.71 4.92
CA ALA A 150 -3.41 -3.35 5.52
C ALA A 150 -3.80 -2.70 6.84
N LEU A 151 -2.83 -2.32 7.67
CA LEU A 151 -3.11 -1.62 8.93
C LEU A 151 -3.57 -0.18 8.67
N VAL A 152 -2.93 0.52 7.74
CA VAL A 152 -3.34 1.85 7.29
C VAL A 152 -4.77 1.82 6.74
N GLY A 153 -5.05 0.88 5.82
CA GLY A 153 -6.36 0.72 5.20
C GLY A 153 -7.45 0.35 6.20
N ALA A 154 -7.16 -0.54 7.16
CA ALA A 154 -8.09 -0.89 8.24
C ALA A 154 -8.40 0.31 9.14
N ALA A 155 -7.40 1.13 9.47
CA ALA A 155 -7.62 2.34 10.26
C ALA A 155 -8.41 3.40 9.49
N ALA A 156 -8.19 3.52 8.18
CA ALA A 156 -8.96 4.41 7.31
C ALA A 156 -10.42 3.94 7.15
N ALA A 157 -10.65 2.64 7.02
CA ALA A 157 -11.98 2.03 6.94
C ALA A 157 -12.87 2.32 8.16
N ASN A 158 -12.29 2.69 9.31
CA ASN A 158 -13.03 3.14 10.50
C ASN A 158 -13.45 4.61 10.45
N LYS A 159 -13.01 5.37 9.45
CA LYS A 159 -13.23 6.82 9.30
C LYS A 159 -14.08 7.18 8.08
N VAL A 160 -14.29 6.24 7.15
CA VAL A 160 -15.06 6.45 5.91
C VAL A 160 -15.92 5.24 5.60
N ASP A 161 -17.12 5.48 5.08
CA ASP A 161 -18.01 4.38 4.66
C ASP A 161 -17.40 3.63 3.45
N ILE A 162 -17.40 2.31 3.50
CA ILE A 162 -16.91 1.44 2.44
C ILE A 162 -17.80 0.20 2.31
N ASP A 163 -17.80 -0.43 1.14
CA ASP A 163 -18.55 -1.66 0.86
C ASP A 163 -17.78 -2.93 1.25
N GLY A 164 -16.48 -2.82 1.52
CA GLY A 164 -15.66 -3.94 2.02
C GLY A 164 -14.19 -3.61 2.17
N PHE A 165 -13.52 -4.37 3.04
CA PHE A 165 -12.09 -4.25 3.31
C PHE A 165 -11.36 -5.56 3.00
N ILE A 166 -10.20 -5.47 2.34
CA ILE A 166 -9.33 -6.61 2.03
C ILE A 166 -7.94 -6.36 2.64
N SER A 167 -7.51 -7.26 3.52
CA SER A 167 -6.17 -7.30 4.09
C SER A 167 -5.33 -8.35 3.35
N ILE A 168 -4.23 -7.94 2.72
CA ILE A 168 -3.27 -8.82 2.07
C ILE A 168 -1.96 -8.75 2.84
N ALA A 169 -1.49 -9.90 3.37
CA ALA A 169 -0.25 -9.98 4.13
C ALA A 169 -0.16 -8.98 5.32
N GLY A 170 -1.29 -8.65 5.94
CA GLY A 170 -1.40 -7.66 7.00
C GLY A 170 -0.87 -8.15 8.36
N PRO A 171 -0.35 -7.25 9.21
CA PRO A 171 0.13 -7.60 10.54
C PRO A 171 -1.02 -8.01 11.47
N GLY A 172 -0.81 -9.05 12.30
CA GLY A 172 -1.82 -9.53 13.26
C GLY A 172 -1.67 -9.00 14.68
N GLU A 173 -0.61 -8.24 14.94
CA GLU A 173 -0.27 -7.63 16.23
C GLU A 173 0.41 -6.28 16.02
N ALA A 174 0.44 -5.44 17.06
CA ALA A 174 1.16 -4.17 17.01
C ALA A 174 2.63 -4.35 16.55
N ILE A 175 3.11 -3.40 15.75
CA ILE A 175 4.39 -3.52 15.04
C ILE A 175 5.59 -3.61 15.99
N ASP A 176 5.50 -3.02 17.18
CA ASP A 176 6.51 -3.18 18.24
C ASP A 176 6.63 -4.64 18.71
N ASN A 177 5.50 -5.31 18.92
CA ASN A 177 5.47 -6.73 19.28
C ASN A 177 5.97 -7.60 18.13
N LYS A 178 5.54 -7.31 16.89
CA LYS A 178 6.05 -8.00 15.69
C LYS A 178 7.57 -7.84 15.57
N LEU A 179 8.09 -6.65 15.79
CA LEU A 179 9.53 -6.38 15.76
C LEU A 179 10.26 -7.20 16.84
N ILE A 180 9.75 -7.24 18.07
CA ILE A 180 10.30 -8.09 19.13
C ILE A 180 10.27 -9.58 18.73
N ARG A 181 9.17 -10.05 18.12
CA ARG A 181 9.04 -11.45 17.66
C ARG A 181 10.07 -11.78 16.57
N LEU A 182 10.31 -10.88 15.63
CA LEU A 182 11.32 -11.05 14.59
C LEU A 182 12.73 -11.05 15.19
N LEU A 183 13.05 -10.08 16.06
CA LEU A 183 14.37 -9.97 16.69
C LEU A 183 14.71 -11.13 17.62
N LYS A 184 13.72 -11.85 18.17
CA LYS A 184 13.95 -13.11 18.92
C LYS A 184 14.57 -14.22 18.08
N ARG A 185 14.46 -14.14 16.75
CA ARG A 185 15.04 -15.11 15.81
C ARG A 185 16.45 -14.72 15.37
N GLU A 186 16.87 -13.50 15.70
CA GLU A 186 18.19 -12.93 15.43
C GLU A 186 19.14 -13.16 16.62
N ASP A 187 20.28 -12.46 16.62
CA ASP A 187 21.25 -12.47 17.70
C ASP A 187 20.65 -11.92 19.03
N PRO A 188 20.82 -12.62 20.18
CA PRO A 188 20.29 -12.18 21.47
C PRO A 188 20.71 -10.77 21.92
N GLU A 189 21.91 -10.32 21.52
CA GLU A 189 22.40 -8.97 21.82
C GLU A 189 21.60 -7.90 21.07
N VAL A 190 21.26 -8.16 19.81
CA VAL A 190 20.41 -7.28 18.99
C VAL A 190 19.04 -7.11 19.65
N LEU A 191 18.43 -8.21 20.11
CA LEU A 191 17.17 -8.18 20.83
C LEU A 191 17.29 -7.38 22.14
N SER A 192 18.29 -7.68 22.97
CA SER A 192 18.49 -7.02 24.26
C SER A 192 18.68 -5.51 24.12
N ASN A 193 19.41 -5.07 23.09
CA ASN A 193 19.65 -3.66 22.81
C ASN A 193 18.43 -2.96 22.18
N SER A 194 17.55 -3.70 21.50
CA SER A 194 16.35 -3.13 20.86
C SER A 194 15.18 -2.93 21.82
N ILE A 195 15.00 -3.82 22.81
CA ILE A 195 13.85 -3.77 23.73
C ILE A 195 13.71 -2.40 24.43
N PRO A 196 14.76 -1.81 25.04
CA PRO A 196 14.63 -0.50 25.69
C PRO A 196 14.23 0.61 24.72
N ILE A 197 14.73 0.56 23.47
CA ILE A 197 14.40 1.55 22.44
C ILE A 197 12.93 1.44 22.07
N ILE A 198 12.46 0.22 21.79
CA ILE A 198 11.06 -0.05 21.45
C ILE A 198 10.12 0.42 22.58
N GLN A 199 10.50 0.17 23.85
CA GLN A 199 9.72 0.61 25.01
C GLN A 199 9.64 2.14 25.12
N GLU A 200 10.73 2.86 24.86
CA GLU A 200 10.71 4.32 24.88
C GLU A 200 9.88 4.89 23.72
N LEU A 201 10.05 4.36 22.51
CA LEU A 201 9.23 4.76 21.36
C LEU A 201 7.74 4.48 21.60
N LYS A 202 7.39 3.36 22.21
CA LYS A 202 5.99 3.04 22.57
C LYS A 202 5.40 4.04 23.56
N LYS A 203 6.20 4.62 24.46
CA LYS A 203 5.79 5.68 25.39
C LYS A 203 5.72 7.06 24.73
N GLY A 204 6.15 7.20 23.48
CA GLY A 204 6.26 8.47 22.78
C GLY A 204 7.60 9.19 22.97
N ASN A 205 8.59 8.55 23.57
CA ASN A 205 9.91 9.13 23.79
C ASN A 205 10.85 8.76 22.65
N MET A 206 11.49 9.77 22.06
CA MET A 206 12.57 9.56 21.11
C MET A 206 13.85 9.09 21.82
N VAL A 207 14.64 8.26 21.14
CA VAL A 207 15.95 7.79 21.58
C VAL A 207 17.03 8.38 20.66
N SER A 208 17.93 9.18 21.22
CA SER A 208 19.08 9.69 20.49
C SER A 208 20.16 8.61 20.33
N ASN A 209 20.88 8.65 19.21
CA ASN A 209 22.04 7.78 18.93
C ASN A 209 21.77 6.29 19.22
N PRO A 210 20.87 5.63 18.47
CA PRO A 210 20.66 4.19 18.62
C PRO A 210 22.00 3.44 18.47
N PRO A 211 22.20 2.32 19.20
CA PRO A 211 23.44 1.54 19.13
C PRO A 211 23.80 1.18 17.69
N VAL A 212 25.12 1.08 17.44
CA VAL A 212 25.66 0.71 16.12
C VAL A 212 25.04 -0.60 15.64
N GLY A 213 24.56 -0.59 14.40
CA GLY A 213 23.89 -1.73 13.79
C GLY A 213 22.38 -1.74 13.99
N LEU A 214 21.80 -0.87 14.81
CA LEU A 214 20.34 -0.75 14.98
C LEU A 214 19.75 0.51 14.29
N GLU A 215 20.58 1.34 13.65
CA GLU A 215 20.12 2.55 12.97
C GLU A 215 19.10 2.24 11.87
N TYR A 216 19.22 1.09 11.20
CA TYR A 216 18.28 0.71 10.16
C TYR A 216 16.84 0.52 10.69
N LEU A 217 16.71 0.12 11.97
CA LEU A 217 15.42 -0.02 12.67
C LEU A 217 14.99 1.28 13.34
N PHE A 218 15.91 1.99 14.00
CA PHE A 218 15.57 3.07 14.93
C PHE A 218 16.20 4.42 14.60
N ARG A 219 16.59 4.67 13.33
CA ARG A 219 17.12 5.98 12.91
C ARG A 219 16.24 7.11 13.43
N GLN A 220 16.87 8.13 13.99
CA GLN A 220 16.18 9.21 14.71
C GLN A 220 15.08 9.88 13.89
N ARG A 221 15.32 10.08 12.59
CA ARG A 221 14.37 10.68 11.64
C ARG A 221 13.10 9.85 11.40
N ALA A 222 13.10 8.55 11.66
CA ALA A 222 11.92 7.69 11.50
C ALA A 222 11.16 7.46 12.81
N GLN A 223 11.69 7.92 13.95
CA GLN A 223 11.07 7.68 15.25
C GLN A 223 9.70 8.31 15.43
N PRO A 224 9.38 9.51 14.89
CA PRO A 224 8.01 10.04 14.93
C PRO A 224 6.99 9.09 14.29
N TYR A 225 7.34 8.51 13.14
CA TYR A 225 6.55 7.48 12.47
C TYR A 225 6.42 6.20 13.31
N LEU A 226 7.51 5.72 13.90
CA LEU A 226 7.46 4.51 14.76
C LEU A 226 6.63 4.74 16.02
N ILE A 227 6.79 5.90 16.68
CA ILE A 227 6.04 6.29 17.88
C ILE A 227 4.54 6.24 17.61
N SER A 228 4.09 6.87 16.51
CA SER A 228 2.69 6.88 16.10
C SER A 228 2.21 5.48 15.71
N LEU A 229 2.96 4.76 14.86
CA LEU A 229 2.64 3.40 14.43
C LEU A 229 2.47 2.41 15.60
N PHE A 230 3.30 2.51 16.64
CA PHE A 230 3.24 1.61 17.81
C PHE A 230 1.97 1.77 18.66
N GLN A 231 1.16 2.79 18.40
CA GLN A 231 -0.13 2.98 19.10
C GLN A 231 -1.26 2.16 18.47
N TYR A 232 -1.05 1.56 17.29
CA TYR A 232 -2.09 0.87 16.53
C TYR A 232 -2.04 -0.63 16.76
N GLU A 233 -3.09 -1.17 17.41
CA GLU A 233 -3.27 -2.61 17.61
C GLU A 233 -4.19 -3.18 16.50
N PRO A 234 -3.66 -3.96 15.53
CA PRO A 234 -4.41 -4.39 14.35
C PRO A 234 -5.72 -5.10 14.68
N LYS A 235 -5.73 -6.00 15.67
CA LYS A 235 -6.94 -6.74 16.09
C LYS A 235 -8.06 -5.82 16.58
N SER A 236 -7.71 -4.75 17.28
CA SER A 236 -8.69 -3.77 17.76
C SER A 236 -9.23 -2.93 16.62
N ILE A 237 -8.38 -2.59 15.64
CA ILE A 237 -8.75 -1.76 14.50
C ILE A 237 -9.67 -2.52 13.53
N VAL A 238 -9.34 -3.77 13.19
CA VAL A 238 -10.18 -4.57 12.27
C VAL A 238 -11.55 -4.91 12.87
N LYS A 239 -11.66 -5.02 14.19
CA LYS A 239 -12.93 -5.25 14.89
C LYS A 239 -13.95 -4.12 14.73
N ASN A 240 -13.48 -2.90 14.47
CA ASN A 240 -14.32 -1.72 14.41
C ASN A 240 -14.82 -1.43 12.99
N ILE A 241 -14.33 -2.16 11.98
CA ILE A 241 -14.73 -1.97 10.59
C ILE A 241 -16.17 -2.45 10.41
N ASP A 242 -17.06 -1.56 10.00
CA ASP A 242 -18.49 -1.83 9.76
C ASP A 242 -18.74 -2.22 8.29
N ALA A 243 -17.95 -3.17 7.78
CA ALA A 243 -18.05 -3.69 6.41
C ALA A 243 -17.53 -5.13 6.36
N PRO A 244 -17.91 -5.94 5.35
CA PRO A 244 -17.33 -7.25 5.14
C PRO A 244 -15.80 -7.21 5.04
N ILE A 245 -15.13 -8.23 5.59
CA ILE A 245 -13.66 -8.32 5.63
C ILE A 245 -13.17 -9.61 4.95
N LEU A 246 -12.20 -9.47 4.05
CA LEU A 246 -11.40 -10.56 3.50
C LEU A 246 -9.95 -10.45 3.99
N ILE A 247 -9.39 -11.55 4.46
CA ILE A 247 -7.99 -11.68 4.87
C ILE A 247 -7.32 -12.69 3.95
N LEU A 248 -6.27 -12.27 3.26
CA LEU A 248 -5.48 -13.06 2.32
C LEU A 248 -4.04 -13.15 2.81
N GLN A 249 -3.51 -14.36 2.92
CA GLN A 249 -2.13 -14.58 3.36
C GLN A 249 -1.49 -15.71 2.57
N GLY A 250 -0.29 -15.47 2.05
CA GLY A 250 0.53 -16.49 1.39
C GLY A 250 1.31 -17.33 2.41
N ASP A 251 1.44 -18.63 2.16
CA ASP A 251 2.20 -19.54 3.03
C ASP A 251 3.72 -19.54 2.77
N ASN A 252 4.17 -18.89 1.68
CA ASN A 252 5.58 -18.67 1.35
C ASN A 252 5.99 -17.19 1.55
N ASP A 253 5.20 -16.42 2.30
CA ASP A 253 5.53 -15.04 2.68
C ASP A 253 6.68 -15.01 3.71
N LEU A 254 7.73 -14.25 3.39
CA LEU A 254 8.93 -14.10 4.23
C LEU A 254 8.82 -12.95 5.25
N GLN A 255 7.82 -12.07 5.14
CA GLN A 255 7.67 -10.85 5.94
C GLN A 255 6.48 -10.89 6.90
N THR A 256 5.42 -11.61 6.54
CA THR A 256 4.23 -11.81 7.36
C THR A 256 3.90 -13.29 7.44
N THR A 257 3.38 -13.74 8.58
CA THR A 257 3.19 -15.16 8.89
C THR A 257 1.71 -15.57 8.82
N LEU A 258 1.45 -16.87 8.70
CA LEU A 258 0.09 -17.42 8.86
C LEU A 258 -0.51 -17.11 10.25
N GLU A 259 0.34 -16.94 11.26
CA GLU A 259 -0.06 -16.54 12.60
C GLU A 259 -0.69 -15.14 12.60
N ASP A 260 -0.13 -14.20 11.83
CA ASP A 260 -0.68 -12.84 11.71
C ASP A 260 -2.10 -12.85 11.14
N ALA A 261 -2.31 -13.60 10.05
CA ALA A 261 -3.62 -13.75 9.43
C ALA A 261 -4.63 -14.43 10.37
N SER A 262 -4.18 -15.44 11.12
CA SER A 262 -4.99 -16.12 12.13
C SER A 262 -5.38 -15.19 13.28
N MET A 263 -4.47 -14.31 13.72
CA MET A 263 -4.76 -13.32 14.75
C MET A 263 -5.82 -12.30 14.31
N LEU A 264 -5.75 -11.83 13.05
CA LEU A 264 -6.76 -10.94 12.49
C LEU A 264 -8.12 -11.64 12.36
N HIS A 265 -8.14 -12.84 11.78
CA HIS A 265 -9.37 -13.60 11.58
C HIS A 265 -10.04 -13.99 12.92
N GLY A 266 -9.25 -14.34 13.92
CA GLY A 266 -9.76 -14.62 15.26
C GLY A 266 -10.29 -13.39 16.01
N ALA A 267 -10.02 -12.18 15.53
CA ALA A 267 -10.49 -10.94 16.15
C ALA A 267 -11.88 -10.51 15.65
N VAL A 268 -12.24 -10.80 14.41
CA VAL A 268 -13.46 -10.27 13.77
C VAL A 268 -14.05 -11.29 12.78
N GLU A 269 -15.37 -11.32 12.63
CA GLU A 269 -15.99 -12.10 11.56
C GLU A 269 -15.42 -11.65 10.21
N SER A 270 -14.81 -12.59 9.50
CA SER A 270 -14.10 -12.32 8.26
C SER A 270 -13.96 -13.60 7.46
N ARG A 271 -13.73 -13.47 6.15
CA ARG A 271 -13.30 -14.59 5.32
C ARG A 271 -11.77 -14.64 5.34
N LEU A 272 -11.19 -15.77 5.73
CA LEU A 272 -9.74 -16.02 5.65
C LEU A 272 -9.45 -16.97 4.50
N VAL A 273 -8.50 -16.62 3.63
CA VAL A 273 -7.95 -17.50 2.60
C VAL A 273 -6.43 -17.55 2.73
N ILE A 274 -5.91 -18.77 2.90
CA ILE A 274 -4.48 -19.04 2.83
C ILE A 274 -4.17 -19.46 1.40
N ILE A 275 -3.28 -18.71 0.75
CA ILE A 275 -2.93 -18.90 -0.65
C ILE A 275 -1.63 -19.70 -0.72
N GLU A 276 -1.73 -20.92 -1.21
CA GLU A 276 -0.57 -21.81 -1.31
C GLU A 276 0.45 -21.27 -2.33
N GLY A 277 1.71 -21.30 -1.97
CA GLY A 277 2.83 -20.88 -2.82
C GLY A 277 3.07 -19.38 -2.89
N MET A 278 2.14 -18.54 -2.43
CA MET A 278 2.26 -17.09 -2.57
C MET A 278 3.23 -16.48 -1.55
N ASN A 279 4.04 -15.53 -2.00
CA ASN A 279 4.90 -14.72 -1.12
C ASN A 279 4.42 -13.27 -0.94
N HIS A 280 5.25 -12.45 -0.28
CA HIS A 280 4.93 -11.06 0.03
C HIS A 280 4.79 -10.14 -1.20
N VAL A 281 5.35 -10.49 -2.36
CA VAL A 281 5.15 -9.71 -3.60
C VAL A 281 4.03 -10.26 -4.45
N LEU A 282 3.15 -11.08 -3.85
CA LEU A 282 1.89 -11.53 -4.42
C LEU A 282 2.05 -12.51 -5.58
N LYS A 283 3.18 -13.22 -5.62
CA LYS A 283 3.55 -14.18 -6.68
C LYS A 283 3.78 -15.56 -6.11
N ASP A 284 3.64 -16.57 -6.96
CA ASP A 284 4.14 -17.91 -6.68
C ASP A 284 5.65 -17.86 -6.44
N ALA A 285 6.08 -18.45 -5.34
CA ALA A 285 7.47 -18.45 -4.92
C ALA A 285 7.85 -19.79 -4.29
N SER A 286 9.14 -20.09 -4.28
CA SER A 286 9.68 -21.24 -3.56
C SER A 286 9.62 -21.05 -2.05
N ARG A 287 9.64 -22.16 -1.30
CA ARG A 287 9.95 -22.14 0.14
C ARG A 287 11.43 -21.92 0.44
N ASP A 288 12.28 -22.21 -0.54
CA ASP A 288 13.69 -21.85 -0.48
C ASP A 288 13.83 -20.33 -0.55
N ILE A 289 14.53 -19.74 0.42
CA ILE A 289 14.58 -18.29 0.65
C ILE A 289 15.24 -17.58 -0.55
N ASP A 290 16.31 -18.15 -1.11
CA ASP A 290 17.06 -17.50 -2.19
C ASP A 290 16.19 -17.43 -3.45
N TYR A 291 15.56 -18.55 -3.83
CA TYR A 291 14.63 -18.59 -4.97
C TYR A 291 13.36 -17.76 -4.75
N ASN A 292 12.89 -17.64 -3.51
CA ASN A 292 11.76 -16.78 -3.18
C ASN A 292 12.13 -15.29 -3.40
N MET A 293 13.29 -14.88 -2.91
CA MET A 293 13.77 -13.51 -3.03
C MET A 293 14.02 -13.09 -4.49
N GLU A 294 14.35 -14.01 -5.39
CA GLU A 294 14.47 -13.73 -6.83
C GLU A 294 13.17 -13.17 -7.44
N THR A 295 12.01 -13.52 -6.89
CA THR A 295 10.71 -13.03 -7.39
C THR A 295 10.50 -11.54 -7.14
N TYR A 296 11.13 -10.96 -6.12
CA TYR A 296 10.92 -9.56 -5.69
C TYR A 296 11.40 -8.54 -6.72
N ASN A 297 12.30 -8.96 -7.62
CA ASN A 297 12.83 -8.11 -8.69
C ASN A 297 12.47 -8.61 -10.09
N ASN A 298 11.43 -9.44 -10.20
CA ASN A 298 11.01 -10.01 -11.46
C ASN A 298 9.58 -9.58 -11.84
N PRO A 299 9.42 -8.47 -12.60
CA PRO A 299 8.12 -7.99 -13.02
C PRO A 299 7.51 -8.82 -14.17
N SER A 300 8.23 -9.83 -14.70
CA SER A 300 7.68 -10.71 -15.74
C SER A 300 6.87 -11.89 -15.18
N LEU A 301 7.07 -12.23 -13.90
CA LEU A 301 6.28 -13.26 -13.23
C LEU A 301 4.84 -12.75 -13.03
N PRO A 302 3.80 -13.56 -13.30
CA PRO A 302 2.42 -13.17 -13.03
C PRO A 302 2.15 -13.06 -11.53
N LEU A 303 1.02 -12.46 -11.18
CA LEU A 303 0.44 -12.62 -9.85
C LEU A 303 0.04 -14.08 -9.63
N ASN A 304 -0.01 -14.49 -8.37
CA ASN A 304 -0.68 -15.73 -8.01
C ASN A 304 -2.17 -15.64 -8.42
N GLU A 305 -2.65 -16.70 -9.08
CA GLU A 305 -3.97 -16.73 -9.70
C GLU A 305 -5.10 -16.79 -8.67
N GLU A 306 -4.92 -17.54 -7.58
CA GLU A 306 -5.91 -17.64 -6.50
C GLU A 306 -6.10 -16.30 -5.79
N LEU A 307 -5.02 -15.54 -5.55
CA LEU A 307 -5.11 -14.17 -5.01
C LEU A 307 -6.06 -13.32 -5.84
N LYS A 308 -5.84 -13.29 -7.15
CA LYS A 308 -6.64 -12.51 -8.09
C LYS A 308 -8.11 -12.93 -8.03
N ASP A 309 -8.37 -14.23 -8.10
CA ASP A 309 -9.73 -14.78 -8.12
C ASP A 309 -10.49 -14.49 -6.82
N GLU A 310 -9.80 -14.55 -5.68
CA GLU A 310 -10.42 -14.30 -4.38
C GLU A 310 -10.77 -12.83 -4.16
N ILE A 311 -9.90 -11.90 -4.58
CA ILE A 311 -10.21 -10.47 -4.55
C ILE A 311 -11.43 -10.17 -5.44
N ILE A 312 -11.44 -10.68 -6.67
CA ILE A 312 -12.54 -10.45 -7.62
C ILE A 312 -13.85 -11.03 -7.09
N ARG A 313 -13.81 -12.24 -6.52
CA ARG A 313 -14.99 -12.91 -5.95
C ARG A 313 -15.58 -12.14 -4.77
N PHE A 314 -14.74 -11.51 -3.97
CA PHE A 314 -15.21 -10.76 -2.81
C PHE A 314 -15.87 -9.42 -3.18
N ILE A 315 -15.41 -8.77 -4.25
CA ILE A 315 -15.94 -7.48 -4.71
C ILE A 315 -17.27 -7.64 -5.48
N ARG A 316 -17.52 -8.81 -6.07
CA ARG A 316 -18.72 -9.10 -6.90
C ARG A 316 -19.86 -9.68 -6.08
#